data_AF-A0A535ZGV0-F1
#
_entry.id   AF-A0A535ZGV0-F1
#
_cell.length_a   1.000
_cell.length_b   1.000
_cell.length_c   1.000
_cell.angle_alpha   90.00
_cell.angle_beta   90.00
_cell.angle_gamma   90.00
#
_symmetry.space_group_name_H-M   'P 1'
#
loop_
_entity.id
_entity.type
_entity.pdbx_description
1 polymer ?
#
loop_
_entity_poly.entity_id
_entity_poly.type
_entity_poly.pdbx_seq_one_letter_code
_entity_poly.pdbx_strand_id
1 'polypeptide(L)'
;MACRHRLEPALRQLRQPVRQPGGQTRLLQRPADLGAPRRRPFGAGQRRRGGSGLLGRPALESRLKLPVALTIAGSDSGGGAGIQADLKTFAALGVHGVSAITAITAQNTTGVTDILELPASLIREQIRAVVEDLGAQSAKTGMLSSAEIIATVTDAITQYRVRNLVVDPVMVAKGGARLLRDDAVGALRRQLVPLAAIVTPNLPETEVLLGRGIVSLEERRQAARDLVAMGARAAVVKGGHAADETVVTDVFFDGSQIVELQAERIETRNTHGSGCVFSAAIAAWLARGAEPLDAVREAKSFITQAIANSLELGHGHGPVNPMFALGDGG
;
A
#
# COMPACT_ATOMS: atom_id res chain seq x y z
N MET A 1 24.58 -42.74 -30.77
CA MET A 1 25.65 -42.29 -29.85
C MET A 1 25.03 -41.33 -28.85
N ALA A 2 25.21 -41.61 -27.55
CA ALA A 2 24.78 -40.82 -26.38
C ALA A 2 25.52 -39.45 -26.34
N CYS A 3 25.05 -38.37 -25.71
CA CYS A 3 24.76 -38.15 -24.28
C CYS A 3 23.89 -36.86 -24.12
N ARG A 4 22.73 -36.89 -23.46
CA ARG A 4 22.45 -36.46 -22.06
C ARG A 4 22.89 -35.02 -21.69
N HIS A 5 21.93 -34.13 -21.50
CA HIS A 5 21.56 -33.62 -20.16
C HIS A 5 20.16 -32.98 -20.16
N ARG A 6 19.24 -33.62 -19.41
CA ARG A 6 17.96 -33.06 -18.92
C ARG A 6 18.26 -32.16 -17.73
N LEU A 7 17.45 -31.13 -17.51
CA LEU A 7 17.06 -30.64 -16.18
C LEU A 7 15.83 -29.72 -16.28
N GLU A 8 14.70 -30.20 -15.79
CA GLU A 8 13.56 -29.46 -15.21
C GLU A 8 12.89 -30.43 -14.21
N PRO A 9 12.05 -30.01 -13.25
CA PRO A 9 11.97 -28.75 -12.51
C PRO A 9 11.88 -29.00 -10.97
N ALA A 10 12.27 -28.04 -10.13
CA ALA A 10 12.22 -28.21 -8.67
C ALA A 10 11.62 -27.00 -7.94
N LEU A 11 10.33 -26.70 -8.14
CA LEU A 11 9.55 -25.80 -7.26
C LEU A 11 8.09 -26.27 -7.10
N ARG A 12 7.88 -27.57 -6.87
CA ARG A 12 6.62 -28.09 -6.29
C ARG A 12 6.91 -28.64 -4.90
N GLN A 13 6.94 -27.79 -3.86
CA GLN A 13 6.87 -28.26 -2.48
C GLN A 13 6.47 -27.23 -1.40
N LEU A 14 5.72 -26.17 -1.76
CA LEU A 14 5.03 -25.33 -0.76
C LEU A 14 3.54 -25.69 -0.71
N ARG A 15 3.25 -26.90 -0.25
CA ARG A 15 1.89 -27.32 0.15
C ARG A 15 1.95 -28.26 1.35
N GLN A 16 2.40 -27.79 2.51
CA GLN A 16 1.93 -28.28 3.81
C GLN A 16 2.06 -27.17 4.87
N PRO A 17 1.04 -26.97 5.74
CA PRO A 17 1.21 -26.13 6.92
C PRO A 17 2.22 -26.79 7.85
N VAL A 18 3.16 -25.99 8.39
CA VAL A 18 4.11 -26.44 9.41
C VAL A 18 3.33 -26.81 10.68
N ARG A 19 2.94 -28.08 10.81
CA ARG A 19 2.64 -28.70 12.09
C ARG A 19 3.94 -29.30 12.61
N GLN A 20 4.44 -28.80 13.74
CA GLN A 20 5.51 -29.48 14.46
C GLN A 20 4.95 -30.75 15.11
N PRO A 21 5.56 -31.93 14.92
CA PRO A 21 5.25 -33.11 15.71
C PRO A 21 6.14 -33.15 16.95
N GLY A 22 5.50 -33.22 18.12
CA GLY A 22 6.03 -33.81 19.36
C GLY A 22 7.46 -33.42 19.79
N GLY A 23 7.57 -32.37 20.59
CA GLY A 23 8.79 -32.08 21.35
C GLY A 23 8.43 -31.26 22.60
N GLN A 24 8.72 -31.80 23.78
CA GLN A 24 8.43 -31.17 25.07
C GLN A 24 9.06 -29.78 25.15
N THR A 25 8.24 -28.75 25.31
CA THR A 25 8.68 -27.37 25.55
C THR A 25 9.27 -27.27 26.95
N ARG A 26 10.60 -27.44 27.07
CA ARG A 26 11.32 -27.02 28.27
C ARG A 26 11.33 -25.50 28.33
N LEU A 27 10.51 -24.97 29.23
CA LEU A 27 10.59 -23.61 29.75
C LEU A 27 12.05 -23.26 30.08
N LEU A 28 12.54 -22.15 29.55
CA LEU A 28 13.77 -21.49 30.02
C LEU A 28 13.53 -21.03 31.47
N GLN A 29 13.83 -21.91 32.42
CA GLN A 29 13.98 -21.56 33.83
C GLN A 29 15.26 -20.74 34.00
N ARG A 30 15.13 -19.55 34.60
CA ARG A 30 16.25 -18.76 35.12
C ARG A 30 16.96 -19.56 36.23
N PRO A 31 18.30 -19.62 36.27
CA PRO A 31 19.00 -20.07 37.47
C PRO A 31 18.96 -18.96 38.53
N ALA A 32 18.50 -19.33 39.73
CA ALA A 32 18.67 -18.56 40.95
C ALA A 32 20.07 -18.77 41.54
N ASP A 33 20.60 -17.68 42.09
CA ASP A 33 21.60 -17.56 43.16
C ASP A 33 22.84 -18.45 43.20
N LEU A 34 24.01 -17.83 42.96
CA LEU A 34 25.24 -18.15 43.66
C LEU A 34 26.09 -16.88 43.90
N GLY A 35 26.30 -16.55 45.18
CA GLY A 35 27.59 -16.02 45.66
C GLY A 35 27.68 -14.52 45.94
N ALA A 36 27.32 -14.11 47.16
CA ALA A 36 27.74 -12.84 47.74
C ALA A 36 29.24 -12.86 48.16
N PRO A 37 30.01 -11.79 47.93
CA PRO A 37 31.19 -11.50 48.74
C PRO A 37 31.07 -10.17 49.51
N ARG A 38 31.07 -10.33 50.83
CA ARG A 38 31.71 -9.53 51.90
C ARG A 38 31.90 -8.01 51.66
N ARG A 39 31.18 -7.22 52.46
CA ARG A 39 31.43 -5.80 52.74
C ARG A 39 32.82 -5.61 53.36
N ARG A 40 33.62 -4.68 52.84
CA ARG A 40 34.73 -4.01 53.55
C ARG A 40 34.36 -2.53 53.74
N PRO A 41 34.64 -1.92 54.90
CA PRO A 41 34.35 -0.51 55.13
C PRO A 41 35.47 0.36 54.55
N PHE A 42 35.12 1.38 53.78
CA PHE A 42 36.06 2.44 53.40
C PHE A 42 35.55 3.79 53.89
N GLY A 43 36.23 4.29 54.92
CA GLY A 43 36.88 5.60 54.93
C GLY A 43 36.04 6.83 54.64
N ALA A 44 35.84 7.63 55.68
CA ALA A 44 35.46 9.03 55.57
C ALA A 44 36.50 9.85 54.78
N GLY A 45 36.00 10.77 53.95
CA GLY A 45 36.68 12.00 53.58
C GLY A 45 37.31 12.04 52.19
N GLN A 46 36.63 12.67 51.23
CA GLN A 46 37.13 13.90 50.60
C GLN A 46 36.07 14.54 49.69
N ARG A 47 35.88 15.84 49.93
CA ARG A 47 35.09 16.75 49.10
C ARG A 47 35.67 16.85 47.70
N ARG A 48 34.81 16.78 46.67
CA ARG A 48 35.04 17.49 45.40
C ARG A 48 33.81 18.33 45.07
N ARG A 49 34.09 19.61 44.84
CA ARG A 49 33.18 20.66 44.38
C ARG A 49 32.82 20.46 42.91
N GLY A 50 31.62 20.91 42.54
CA GLY A 50 31.37 21.62 41.27
C GLY A 50 30.84 20.78 40.10
N GLY A 51 29.68 21.17 39.60
CA GLY A 51 29.01 20.63 38.40
C GLY A 51 27.53 20.39 38.70
N SER A 52 26.69 21.44 38.75
CA SER A 52 26.01 22.02 37.58
C SER A 52 25.44 20.96 36.64
N GLY A 53 24.11 20.94 36.52
CA GLY A 53 23.41 20.20 35.49
C GLY A 53 22.81 18.88 35.97
N LEU A 54 21.74 18.96 36.77
CA LEU A 54 20.60 18.08 36.51
C LEU A 54 20.20 18.36 35.05
N LEU A 55 20.79 17.63 34.10
CA LEU A 55 20.18 17.44 32.79
C LEU A 55 18.87 16.72 33.09
N GLY A 56 17.82 17.52 33.29
CA GLY A 56 16.47 17.02 33.30
C GLY A 56 16.33 16.15 32.07
N ARG A 57 16.03 14.86 32.27
CA ARG A 57 15.54 14.03 31.16
C ARG A 57 14.46 14.88 30.51
N PRO A 58 14.52 15.15 29.19
CA PRO A 58 13.46 15.92 28.56
C PRO A 58 12.15 15.27 29.00
N ALA A 59 11.25 16.06 29.58
CA ALA A 59 9.92 15.60 29.92
C ALA A 59 9.44 14.85 28.69
N LEU A 60 9.08 13.57 28.83
CA LEU A 60 8.70 12.72 27.71
C LEU A 60 7.68 13.52 26.90
N GLU A 61 8.13 14.09 25.78
CA GLU A 61 7.26 14.85 24.89
C GLU A 61 6.09 13.93 24.59
N SER A 62 4.87 14.49 24.54
CA SER A 62 3.68 13.71 24.26
C SER A 62 3.97 12.79 23.08
N ARG A 63 4.02 11.47 23.32
CA ARG A 63 4.45 10.50 22.32
C ARG A 63 3.66 10.76 21.03
N LEU A 64 4.37 11.02 19.94
CA LEU A 64 3.76 11.27 18.63
C LEU A 64 2.84 10.08 18.29
N LYS A 65 1.53 10.31 18.28
CA LYS A 65 0.55 9.37 17.76
C LYS A 65 0.34 9.66 16.30
N LEU A 66 1.06 8.94 15.44
CA LEU A 66 0.84 9.01 14.00
C LEU A 66 -0.45 8.27 13.63
N PRO A 67 -1.25 8.78 12.67
CA PRO A 67 -2.30 7.99 12.05
C PRO A 67 -1.72 6.72 11.41
N VAL A 68 -2.54 5.68 11.33
CA VAL A 68 -2.20 4.38 10.77
C VAL A 68 -3.03 4.14 9.51
N ALA A 69 -2.35 3.82 8.40
CA ALA A 69 -2.99 3.41 7.15
C ALA A 69 -2.55 1.99 6.77
N LEU A 70 -3.52 1.15 6.44
CA LEU A 70 -3.31 -0.22 6.01
C LEU A 70 -3.27 -0.31 4.48
N THR A 71 -2.22 -0.91 3.89
CA THR A 71 -2.27 -1.39 2.50
C THR A 71 -2.56 -2.89 2.45
N ILE A 72 -3.48 -3.30 1.58
CA ILE A 72 -3.79 -4.69 1.27
C ILE A 72 -3.50 -4.90 -0.21
N ALA A 73 -2.29 -5.35 -0.53
CA ALA A 73 -1.79 -5.39 -1.90
C ALA A 73 -0.65 -6.41 -2.07
N GLY A 74 -0.24 -6.63 -3.32
CA GLY A 74 0.92 -7.46 -3.62
C GLY A 74 2.25 -6.75 -3.37
N SER A 75 3.30 -7.54 -3.19
CA SER A 75 4.69 -7.09 -3.12
C SER A 75 5.32 -7.01 -4.50
N ASP A 76 5.88 -5.85 -4.83
CA ASP A 76 6.72 -5.58 -6.00
C ASP A 76 8.19 -5.69 -5.60
N SER A 77 8.92 -6.70 -6.09
CA SER A 77 10.36 -6.84 -5.81
C SER A 77 11.21 -5.69 -6.35
N GLY A 78 10.74 -4.96 -7.37
CA GLY A 78 11.40 -3.75 -7.89
C GLY A 78 11.21 -2.53 -6.99
N GLY A 79 10.31 -2.59 -6.02
CA GLY A 79 10.06 -1.54 -5.04
C GLY A 79 9.45 -0.25 -5.60
N GLY A 80 8.92 -0.29 -6.83
CA GLY A 80 8.35 0.87 -7.51
C GLY A 80 6.83 0.97 -7.38
N ALA A 81 6.14 -0.14 -7.15
CA ALA A 81 4.69 -0.25 -6.98
C ALA A 81 4.35 -1.12 -5.76
N GLY A 82 3.12 -1.64 -5.69
CA GLY A 82 2.68 -2.57 -4.65
C GLY A 82 2.79 -1.98 -3.23
N ILE A 83 2.93 -2.86 -2.23
CA ILE A 83 3.07 -2.43 -0.84
C ILE A 83 4.31 -1.54 -0.63
N GLN A 84 5.36 -1.68 -1.45
CA GLN A 84 6.57 -0.89 -1.33
C GLN A 84 6.30 0.59 -1.66
N ALA A 85 5.58 0.86 -2.74
CA ALA A 85 5.16 2.22 -3.06
C ALA A 85 4.19 2.77 -2.01
N ASP A 86 3.26 1.95 -1.54
CA ASP A 86 2.26 2.35 -0.56
C ASP A 86 2.91 2.76 0.76
N LEU A 87 3.79 1.93 1.32
CA LEU A 87 4.48 2.19 2.58
C LEU A 87 5.43 3.40 2.49
N LYS A 88 6.12 3.59 1.36
CA LYS A 88 6.93 4.80 1.10
C LYS A 88 6.06 6.05 1.11
N THR A 89 4.93 6.02 0.40
CA THR A 89 3.99 7.15 0.36
C THR A 89 3.41 7.45 1.75
N PHE A 90 3.01 6.43 2.52
CA PHE A 90 2.55 6.62 3.89
C PHE A 90 3.62 7.29 4.76
N ALA A 91 4.86 6.80 4.69
CA ALA A 91 5.98 7.39 5.43
C ALA A 91 6.24 8.86 5.03
N ALA A 92 6.26 9.16 3.73
CA ALA A 92 6.46 10.52 3.22
C ALA A 92 5.36 11.50 3.66
N LEU A 93 4.15 11.01 3.91
CA LEU A 93 2.99 11.81 4.33
C LEU A 93 2.75 11.80 5.84
N GLY A 94 3.70 11.29 6.64
CA GLY A 94 3.62 11.29 8.09
C GLY A 94 2.60 10.31 8.67
N VAL A 95 2.36 9.19 7.98
CA VAL A 95 1.42 8.14 8.37
C VAL A 95 2.18 6.85 8.63
N HIS A 96 1.87 6.17 9.73
CA HIS A 96 2.41 4.86 10.02
C HIS A 96 1.77 3.83 9.08
N GLY A 97 2.56 3.32 8.14
CA GLY A 97 2.11 2.30 7.20
C GLY A 97 2.13 0.90 7.79
N VAL A 98 1.02 0.18 7.69
CA VAL A 98 0.93 -1.26 7.95
C VAL A 98 0.48 -1.98 6.68
N SER A 99 0.76 -3.28 6.57
CA SER A 99 0.49 -4.03 5.34
C SER A 99 -0.05 -5.44 5.58
N ALA A 100 -0.98 -5.87 4.73
CA ALA A 100 -1.32 -7.27 4.53
C ALA A 100 -1.02 -7.66 3.08
N ILE A 101 -0.06 -8.58 2.89
CA ILE A 101 0.40 -8.96 1.56
C ILE A 101 -0.57 -9.98 0.96
N THR A 102 -1.02 -9.74 -0.28
CA THR A 102 -1.93 -10.65 -1.01
C THR A 102 -1.20 -11.60 -1.94
N ALA A 103 -0.11 -11.13 -2.54
CA ALA A 103 0.73 -11.91 -3.43
C ALA A 103 2.17 -11.37 -3.43
N ILE A 104 3.13 -12.19 -3.83
CA ILE A 104 4.51 -11.78 -4.06
C ILE A 104 4.76 -11.88 -5.55
N THR A 105 5.33 -10.83 -6.14
CA THR A 105 5.72 -10.82 -7.55
C THR A 105 7.24 -10.83 -7.67
N ALA A 106 7.76 -11.63 -8.59
CA ALA A 106 9.08 -11.40 -9.18
C ALA A 106 8.88 -10.36 -10.29
N GLN A 107 9.08 -9.10 -9.96
CA GLN A 107 8.82 -7.95 -10.82
C GLN A 107 10.01 -6.99 -10.81
N ASN A 108 10.28 -6.37 -11.96
CA ASN A 108 11.24 -5.29 -12.12
C ASN A 108 10.70 -4.27 -13.14
N THR A 109 11.53 -3.31 -13.54
CA THR A 109 11.11 -2.23 -14.47
C THR A 109 10.80 -2.71 -15.88
N THR A 110 11.16 -3.94 -16.24
CA THR A 110 10.91 -4.55 -17.56
C THR A 110 9.67 -5.44 -17.59
N GLY A 111 9.13 -5.83 -16.43
CA GLY A 111 7.92 -6.65 -16.37
C GLY A 111 7.83 -7.54 -15.13
N VAL A 112 6.86 -8.46 -15.17
CA VAL A 112 6.60 -9.48 -14.16
C VAL A 112 7.01 -10.84 -14.71
N THR A 113 7.86 -11.58 -13.99
CA THR A 113 8.31 -12.92 -14.38
C THR A 113 7.60 -14.03 -13.61
N ASP A 114 7.11 -13.77 -12.39
CA ASP A 114 6.37 -14.74 -11.59
C ASP A 114 5.43 -14.06 -10.59
N ILE A 115 4.36 -14.76 -10.19
CA ILE A 115 3.37 -14.32 -9.22
C ILE A 115 2.99 -15.50 -8.31
N LEU A 116 3.18 -15.33 -7.00
CA LEU A 116 2.73 -16.25 -5.97
C LEU A 116 1.65 -15.61 -5.10
N GLU A 117 0.42 -16.09 -5.21
CA GLU A 117 -0.67 -15.72 -4.31
C GLU A 117 -0.43 -16.30 -2.91
N LEU A 118 -0.63 -15.48 -1.88
CA LEU A 118 -0.59 -15.96 -0.50
C LEU A 118 -1.92 -16.63 -0.13
N PRO A 119 -1.92 -17.64 0.76
CA PRO A 119 -3.16 -18.28 1.21
C PRO A 119 -4.12 -17.26 1.84
N ALA A 120 -5.41 -17.35 1.50
CA ALA A 120 -6.46 -16.49 2.06
C ALA A 120 -6.46 -16.46 3.59
N SER A 121 -6.19 -17.60 4.24
CA SER A 121 -6.04 -17.67 5.70
C SER A 121 -4.92 -16.79 6.23
N LEU A 122 -3.77 -16.74 5.56
CA LEU A 122 -2.65 -15.89 5.94
C LEU A 122 -2.95 -14.40 5.68
N ILE A 123 -3.65 -14.07 4.61
CA ILE A 123 -4.10 -12.70 4.33
C ILE A 123 -5.02 -12.20 5.46
N ARG A 124 -6.01 -13.02 5.86
CA ARG A 124 -6.92 -12.72 6.96
C ARG A 124 -6.17 -12.52 8.29
N GLU A 125 -5.23 -13.42 8.60
CA GLU A 125 -4.44 -13.32 9.84
C GLU A 125 -3.53 -12.09 9.87
N GLN A 126 -2.96 -11.67 8.73
CA GLN A 126 -2.20 -10.41 8.64
C GLN A 126 -3.09 -9.20 8.95
N ILE A 127 -4.28 -9.11 8.31
CA ILE A 127 -5.22 -8.01 8.55
C ILE A 127 -5.66 -7.99 10.02
N ARG A 128 -6.00 -9.15 10.58
CA ARG A 128 -6.37 -9.29 11.99
C ARG A 128 -5.27 -8.76 12.92
N ALA A 129 -4.05 -9.24 12.74
CA ALA A 129 -2.92 -8.90 13.61
C ALA A 129 -2.66 -7.38 13.64
N VAL A 130 -2.68 -6.72 12.49
CA VAL A 130 -2.39 -5.27 12.43
C VAL A 130 -3.59 -4.43 12.89
N VAL A 131 -4.81 -4.80 12.52
CA VAL A 131 -6.00 -3.99 12.87
C VAL A 131 -6.35 -4.11 14.36
N GLU A 132 -6.19 -5.28 14.97
CA GLU A 132 -6.49 -5.49 16.40
C GLU A 132 -5.47 -4.82 17.34
N ASP A 133 -4.21 -4.72 16.94
CA ASP A 133 -3.13 -4.13 17.75
C ASP A 133 -2.92 -2.63 17.47
N LEU A 134 -2.77 -2.28 16.19
CA LEU A 134 -2.35 -0.93 15.77
C LEU A 134 -3.53 -0.06 15.33
N GLY A 135 -4.62 -0.68 14.89
CA GLY A 135 -5.74 -0.02 14.23
C GLY A 135 -5.44 0.34 12.76
N ALA A 136 -6.45 0.89 12.09
CA ALA A 136 -6.34 1.41 10.72
C ALA A 136 -7.37 2.53 10.52
N GLN A 137 -6.93 3.79 10.55
CA GLN A 137 -7.82 4.93 10.30
C GLN A 137 -8.25 4.99 8.83
N SER A 138 -7.44 4.45 7.92
CA SER A 138 -7.79 4.18 6.54
C SER A 138 -7.19 2.86 6.07
N ALA A 139 -7.72 2.33 4.96
CA ALA A 139 -7.08 1.25 4.23
C ALA A 139 -7.09 1.53 2.73
N LYS A 140 -6.13 0.94 2.03
CA LYS A 140 -6.04 0.93 0.57
C LYS A 140 -5.94 -0.51 0.08
N THR A 141 -6.72 -0.86 -0.93
CA THR A 141 -6.55 -2.11 -1.67
C THR A 141 -5.79 -1.84 -2.96
N GLY A 142 -4.82 -2.69 -3.28
CA GLY A 142 -4.09 -2.69 -4.55
C GLY A 142 -4.37 -3.97 -5.34
N MET A 143 -3.32 -4.63 -5.83
CA MET A 143 -3.46 -5.91 -6.54
C MET A 143 -4.02 -6.99 -5.61
N LEU A 144 -5.23 -7.50 -5.91
CA LEU A 144 -5.90 -8.59 -5.17
C LEU A 144 -5.96 -9.93 -5.92
N SER A 145 -5.63 -9.93 -7.21
CA SER A 145 -5.48 -11.09 -8.13
C SER A 145 -6.64 -12.08 -8.35
N SER A 146 -7.41 -12.46 -7.32
CA SER A 146 -8.44 -13.50 -7.42
C SER A 146 -9.73 -13.14 -6.67
N ALA A 147 -10.84 -13.78 -7.05
CA ALA A 147 -12.13 -13.60 -6.38
C ALA A 147 -12.10 -14.06 -4.91
N GLU A 148 -11.32 -15.10 -4.57
CA GLU A 148 -11.15 -15.60 -3.19
C GLU A 148 -10.46 -14.56 -2.30
N ILE A 149 -9.40 -13.90 -2.82
CA ILE A 149 -8.71 -12.85 -2.10
C ILE A 149 -9.63 -11.63 -1.95
N ILE A 150 -10.35 -11.23 -3.00
CA ILE A 150 -11.34 -10.14 -2.90
C ILE A 150 -12.37 -10.43 -1.82
N ALA A 151 -12.97 -11.62 -1.80
CA ALA A 151 -13.94 -12.01 -0.77
C ALA A 151 -13.32 -11.96 0.64
N THR A 152 -12.10 -12.48 0.80
CA THR A 152 -11.36 -12.46 2.07
C THR A 152 -11.13 -11.03 2.57
N VAL A 153 -10.75 -10.12 1.67
CA VAL A 153 -10.52 -8.72 1.99
C VAL A 153 -11.83 -8.01 2.31
N THR A 154 -12.89 -8.23 1.51
CA THR A 154 -14.23 -7.70 1.75
C THR A 154 -14.76 -8.10 3.13
N ASP A 155 -14.63 -9.38 3.50
CA ASP A 155 -15.01 -9.87 4.82
C ASP A 155 -14.27 -9.12 5.94
N ALA A 156 -12.95 -8.99 5.81
CA ALA A 156 -12.12 -8.37 6.84
C ALA A 156 -12.43 -6.87 6.98
N ILE A 157 -12.53 -6.13 5.87
CA ILE A 157 -12.92 -4.70 5.88
C ILE A 157 -14.28 -4.52 6.57
N THR A 158 -15.24 -5.40 6.29
CA THR A 158 -16.59 -5.35 6.86
C THR A 158 -16.57 -5.68 8.35
N GLN A 159 -15.89 -6.76 8.74
CA GLN A 159 -15.74 -7.22 10.12
C GLN A 159 -15.12 -6.13 11.00
N TYR A 160 -14.04 -5.50 10.54
CA TYR A 160 -13.33 -4.47 11.29
C TYR A 160 -13.86 -3.04 11.04
N ARG A 161 -14.91 -2.90 10.23
CA ARG A 161 -15.61 -1.62 9.96
C ARG A 161 -14.66 -0.51 9.48
N VAL A 162 -13.72 -0.84 8.61
CA VAL A 162 -12.78 0.13 8.05
C VAL A 162 -13.53 1.06 7.08
N ARG A 163 -13.90 2.25 7.54
CA ARG A 163 -14.76 3.17 6.79
C ARG A 163 -14.04 3.87 5.65
N ASN A 164 -12.78 4.23 5.84
CA ASN A 164 -11.97 4.98 4.86
C ASN A 164 -11.19 4.03 3.97
N LEU A 165 -11.93 3.23 3.17
CA LEU A 165 -11.33 2.32 2.20
C LEU A 165 -11.11 3.01 0.85
N VAL A 166 -9.86 3.09 0.39
CA VAL A 166 -9.51 3.43 -0.99
C VAL A 166 -9.39 2.14 -1.80
N VAL A 167 -10.13 2.04 -2.90
CA VAL A 167 -10.08 0.90 -3.81
C VAL A 167 -9.35 1.30 -5.08
N ASP A 168 -8.12 0.82 -5.25
CA ASP A 168 -7.35 0.93 -6.50
C ASP A 168 -7.54 -0.38 -7.29
N PRO A 169 -8.40 -0.40 -8.33
CA PRO A 169 -8.80 -1.62 -9.00
C PRO A 169 -7.73 -2.09 -9.99
N VAL A 170 -6.54 -2.43 -9.48
CA VAL A 170 -5.38 -2.82 -10.29
C VAL A 170 -5.68 -4.09 -11.08
N MET A 171 -5.77 -3.97 -12.41
CA MET A 171 -6.07 -5.09 -13.31
C MET A 171 -4.87 -5.57 -14.14
N VAL A 172 -3.97 -4.66 -14.50
CA VAL A 172 -2.87 -4.93 -15.45
C VAL A 172 -1.60 -4.24 -14.96
N ALA A 173 -0.45 -4.92 -15.06
CA ALA A 173 0.85 -4.35 -14.77
C ALA A 173 1.28 -3.39 -15.88
N LYS A 174 2.21 -2.48 -15.60
CA LYS A 174 2.72 -1.54 -16.61
C LYS A 174 3.36 -2.23 -17.83
N GLY A 175 3.88 -3.45 -17.66
CA GLY A 175 4.38 -4.30 -18.74
C GLY A 175 3.32 -5.16 -19.44
N GLY A 176 2.02 -4.92 -19.21
CA GLY A 176 0.92 -5.62 -19.85
C GLY A 176 0.51 -6.96 -19.23
N ALA A 177 1.21 -7.44 -18.19
CA ALA A 177 0.84 -8.67 -17.50
C ALA A 177 -0.53 -8.51 -16.81
N ARG A 178 -1.48 -9.41 -17.08
CA ARG A 178 -2.76 -9.45 -16.38
C ARG A 178 -2.51 -9.79 -14.90
N LEU A 179 -2.96 -8.91 -14.02
CA LEU A 179 -2.82 -9.04 -12.58
C LEU A 179 -4.12 -9.47 -11.91
N LEU A 180 -5.26 -9.23 -12.55
CA LEU A 180 -6.58 -9.64 -12.10
C LEU A 180 -7.14 -10.72 -13.04
N ARG A 181 -7.61 -11.82 -12.47
CA ARG A 181 -8.30 -12.88 -13.23
C ARG A 181 -9.70 -12.43 -13.65
N ASP A 182 -10.19 -12.98 -14.76
CA ASP A 182 -11.47 -12.57 -15.34
C ASP A 182 -12.66 -12.84 -14.40
N ASP A 183 -12.56 -13.85 -13.54
CA ASP A 183 -13.55 -14.18 -12.49
C ASP A 183 -13.57 -13.16 -11.34
N ALA A 184 -12.48 -12.41 -11.14
CA ALA A 184 -12.31 -11.48 -10.03
C ALA A 184 -12.92 -10.09 -10.30
N VAL A 185 -13.12 -9.69 -11.56
CA VAL A 185 -13.78 -8.42 -11.92
C VAL A 185 -15.21 -8.36 -11.35
N GLY A 186 -15.94 -9.47 -11.44
CA GLY A 186 -17.29 -9.55 -10.89
C GLY A 186 -17.33 -9.43 -9.36
N ALA A 187 -16.35 -10.03 -8.67
CA ALA A 187 -16.22 -9.91 -7.23
C ALA A 187 -15.88 -8.47 -6.83
N LEU A 188 -14.93 -7.83 -7.52
CA LEU A 188 -14.56 -6.43 -7.30
C LEU A 188 -15.77 -5.51 -7.39
N ARG A 189 -16.55 -5.61 -8.48
CA ARG A 189 -17.76 -4.79 -8.72
C ARG A 189 -18.84 -4.99 -7.66
N ARG A 190 -19.15 -6.24 -7.30
CA ARG A 190 -20.30 -6.57 -6.44
C ARG A 190 -19.99 -6.54 -4.94
N GLN A 191 -18.73 -6.72 -4.56
CA GLN A 191 -18.35 -6.94 -3.16
C GLN A 191 -17.47 -5.82 -2.60
N LEU A 192 -16.50 -5.32 -3.37
CA LEU A 192 -15.48 -4.40 -2.84
C LEU A 192 -15.76 -2.93 -3.19
N VAL A 193 -16.14 -2.62 -4.43
CA VAL A 193 -16.51 -1.25 -4.84
C VAL A 193 -17.61 -0.65 -3.94
N PRO A 194 -18.67 -1.39 -3.54
CA PRO A 194 -19.70 -0.87 -2.64
C PRO A 194 -19.20 -0.48 -1.23
N LEU A 195 -18.01 -0.92 -0.84
CA LEU A 195 -17.40 -0.57 0.45
C LEU A 195 -16.45 0.62 0.34
N ALA A 196 -16.14 1.08 -0.88
CA ALA A 196 -15.15 2.11 -1.12
C ALA A 196 -15.61 3.46 -0.56
N ALA A 197 -14.74 4.08 0.24
CA ALA A 197 -14.77 5.53 0.44
C ALA A 197 -14.49 6.25 -0.87
N ILE A 198 -13.46 5.81 -1.58
CA ILE A 198 -13.04 6.34 -2.87
C ILE A 198 -12.57 5.17 -3.74
N VAL A 199 -13.11 5.04 -4.94
CA VAL A 199 -12.59 4.12 -5.97
C VAL A 199 -11.79 4.91 -7.01
N THR A 200 -10.60 4.43 -7.39
CA THR A 200 -9.63 5.22 -8.19
C THR A 200 -9.20 4.56 -9.50
N PRO A 201 -10.12 4.14 -10.40
CA PRO A 201 -9.73 3.47 -11.65
C PRO A 201 -9.05 4.44 -12.64
N ASN A 202 -8.12 3.94 -13.45
CA ASN A 202 -7.72 4.60 -14.69
C ASN A 202 -8.72 4.34 -15.81
N LEU A 203 -8.53 4.94 -16.99
CA LEU A 203 -9.44 4.75 -18.13
C LEU A 203 -9.65 3.25 -18.49
N PRO A 204 -8.60 2.46 -18.80
CA PRO A 204 -8.78 1.02 -19.06
C PRO A 204 -9.51 0.25 -17.95
N GLU A 205 -9.18 0.50 -16.68
CA GLU A 205 -9.84 -0.14 -15.53
C GLU A 205 -11.31 0.26 -15.45
N THR A 206 -11.63 1.53 -15.75
CA THR A 206 -13.00 2.04 -15.75
C THR A 206 -13.82 1.38 -16.86
N GLU A 207 -13.25 1.22 -18.05
CA GLU A 207 -13.90 0.55 -19.17
C GLU A 207 -14.23 -0.91 -18.83
N VAL A 208 -13.32 -1.62 -18.17
CA VAL A 208 -13.56 -3.00 -17.71
C VAL A 208 -14.62 -3.05 -16.60
N LEU A 209 -14.59 -2.12 -15.63
CA LEU A 209 -15.58 -2.06 -14.56
C LEU A 209 -16.99 -1.77 -15.08
N LEU A 210 -17.12 -0.89 -16.07
CA LEU A 210 -18.42 -0.46 -16.59
C LEU A 210 -18.88 -1.28 -17.82
N GLY A 211 -17.96 -1.99 -18.48
CA GLY A 211 -18.26 -2.78 -19.69
C GLY A 211 -18.52 -1.93 -20.93
N ARG A 212 -17.95 -0.71 -21.00
CA ARG A 212 -18.10 0.22 -22.14
C ARG A 212 -16.84 1.07 -22.31
N GLY A 213 -16.57 1.52 -23.53
CA GLY A 213 -15.45 2.44 -23.83
C GLY A 213 -15.66 3.85 -23.25
N ILE A 214 -14.56 4.56 -23.01
CA ILE A 214 -14.55 5.94 -22.50
C ILE A 214 -13.50 6.74 -23.28
N VAL A 215 -13.96 7.61 -24.16
CA VAL A 215 -13.08 8.40 -25.05
C VAL A 215 -13.14 9.90 -24.78
N SER A 216 -14.24 10.39 -24.21
CA SER A 216 -14.45 11.82 -23.95
C SER A 216 -14.43 12.18 -22.46
N LEU A 217 -14.19 13.45 -22.18
CA LEU A 217 -14.29 14.00 -20.82
C LEU A 217 -15.71 13.89 -20.26
N GLU A 218 -16.74 14.02 -21.10
CA GLU A 218 -18.13 13.87 -20.65
C GLU A 218 -18.45 12.41 -20.28
N GLU A 219 -17.98 11.44 -21.06
CA GLU A 219 -18.11 10.02 -20.68
C GLU A 219 -17.34 9.70 -19.41
N ARG A 220 -16.22 10.39 -19.14
CA ARG A 220 -15.45 10.28 -17.89
C ARG A 220 -16.26 10.81 -16.70
N ARG A 221 -16.95 11.95 -16.85
CA ARG A 221 -17.90 12.48 -15.85
C ARG A 221 -19.03 11.49 -15.59
N GLN A 222 -19.63 10.93 -16.65
CA GLN A 222 -20.67 9.92 -16.51
C GLN A 222 -20.14 8.65 -15.83
N ALA A 223 -18.92 8.21 -16.17
CA ALA A 223 -18.31 7.04 -15.55
C ALA A 223 -18.08 7.22 -14.04
N ALA A 224 -17.67 8.42 -13.59
CA ALA A 224 -17.57 8.72 -12.16
C ALA A 224 -18.93 8.61 -11.45
N ARG A 225 -20.02 9.06 -12.09
CA ARG A 225 -21.40 8.87 -11.59
C ARG A 225 -21.79 7.40 -11.52
N ASP A 226 -21.49 6.63 -12.55
CA ASP A 226 -21.82 5.20 -12.62
C ASP A 226 -21.09 4.38 -11.53
N LEU A 227 -19.83 4.73 -11.22
CA LEU A 227 -19.06 4.11 -10.14
C LEU A 227 -19.64 4.41 -8.76
N VAL A 228 -20.12 5.64 -8.53
CA VAL A 228 -20.85 5.99 -7.30
C VAL A 228 -22.20 5.26 -7.23
N ALA A 229 -22.91 5.15 -8.35
CA ALA A 229 -24.15 4.37 -8.45
C ALA A 229 -23.92 2.86 -8.21
N MET A 230 -22.70 2.36 -8.40
CA MET A 230 -22.29 0.99 -8.03
C MET A 230 -22.12 0.80 -6.52
N GLY A 231 -22.12 1.89 -5.74
CA GLY A 231 -22.10 1.87 -4.28
C GLY A 231 -20.86 2.51 -3.64
N ALA A 232 -19.86 2.94 -4.42
CA ALA A 232 -18.75 3.72 -3.87
C ALA A 232 -19.26 5.06 -3.34
N ARG A 233 -18.74 5.55 -2.21
CA ARG A 233 -19.12 6.88 -1.70
C ARG A 233 -18.61 8.01 -2.60
N ALA A 234 -17.43 7.85 -3.16
CA ALA A 234 -16.88 8.73 -4.18
C ALA A 234 -16.06 7.92 -5.20
N ALA A 235 -15.85 8.51 -6.37
CA ALA A 235 -15.04 7.95 -7.44
C ALA A 235 -14.08 9.00 -8.01
N VAL A 236 -12.88 8.56 -8.40
CA VAL A 236 -11.90 9.35 -9.14
C VAL A 236 -11.49 8.57 -10.39
N VAL A 237 -11.97 9.01 -11.56
CA VAL A 237 -11.58 8.43 -12.85
C VAL A 237 -10.32 9.14 -13.36
N LYS A 238 -9.19 8.44 -13.36
CA LYS A 238 -7.88 9.01 -13.71
C LYS A 238 -7.71 9.13 -15.23
N GLY A 239 -7.37 10.32 -15.71
CA GLY A 239 -7.27 10.65 -17.14
C GLY A 239 -5.91 10.42 -17.79
N GLY A 240 -4.88 10.01 -17.04
CA GLY A 240 -3.49 9.94 -17.54
C GLY A 240 -3.23 9.09 -18.79
N HIS A 241 -4.18 8.22 -19.17
CA HIS A 241 -4.11 7.34 -20.35
C HIS A 241 -4.84 7.91 -21.58
N ALA A 242 -5.45 9.10 -21.48
CA ALA A 242 -6.04 9.76 -22.65
C ALA A 242 -4.92 10.14 -23.63
N ALA A 243 -5.12 9.80 -24.91
CA ALA A 243 -4.21 10.19 -25.98
C ALA A 243 -4.32 11.69 -26.23
N ASP A 244 -3.17 12.36 -26.35
CA ASP A 244 -3.04 13.73 -26.87
C ASP A 244 -3.61 14.88 -26.00
N GLU A 245 -3.38 14.83 -24.69
CA GLU A 245 -3.64 15.98 -23.81
C GLU A 245 -2.34 16.49 -23.15
N THR A 246 -1.98 17.76 -23.37
CA THR A 246 -0.93 18.47 -22.59
C THR A 246 -1.32 18.62 -21.12
N VAL A 247 -2.61 18.43 -20.81
CA VAL A 247 -3.18 18.52 -19.47
C VAL A 247 -3.85 17.19 -19.13
N VAL A 248 -3.46 16.56 -18.03
CA VAL A 248 -4.11 15.35 -17.52
C VAL A 248 -5.26 15.73 -16.60
N THR A 249 -6.49 15.43 -17.03
CA THR A 249 -7.71 15.71 -16.25
C THR A 249 -8.24 14.46 -15.54
N ASP A 250 -8.19 14.42 -14.22
CA ASP A 250 -8.90 13.41 -13.42
C ASP A 250 -10.29 13.93 -13.03
N VAL A 251 -11.29 13.05 -12.97
CA VAL A 251 -12.67 13.44 -12.63
C VAL A 251 -13.10 12.81 -11.32
N PHE A 252 -13.41 13.65 -10.33
CA PHE A 252 -13.95 13.27 -9.03
C PHE A 252 -15.48 13.45 -9.01
N PHE A 253 -16.19 12.53 -8.36
CA PHE A 253 -17.60 12.67 -8.01
C PHE A 253 -17.89 12.01 -6.65
N ASP A 254 -18.62 12.70 -5.77
CA ASP A 254 -18.99 12.22 -4.41
C ASP A 254 -20.49 11.97 -4.20
N GLY A 255 -21.26 11.94 -5.30
CA GLY A 255 -22.72 11.88 -5.23
C GLY A 255 -23.41 13.26 -5.28
N SER A 256 -22.68 14.34 -5.00
CA SER A 256 -23.22 15.71 -4.99
C SER A 256 -22.58 16.61 -6.05
N GLN A 257 -21.26 16.62 -6.15
CA GLN A 257 -20.50 17.53 -7.01
C GLN A 257 -19.51 16.77 -7.89
N ILE A 258 -19.37 17.24 -9.13
CA ILE A 258 -18.29 16.81 -10.03
C ILE A 258 -17.18 17.84 -9.96
N VAL A 259 -15.94 17.37 -9.81
CA VAL A 259 -14.74 18.20 -9.82
C VAL A 259 -13.71 17.64 -10.78
N GLU A 260 -13.19 18.50 -11.65
CA GLU A 260 -12.08 18.18 -12.54
C GLU A 260 -10.76 18.63 -11.93
N LEU A 261 -9.80 17.71 -11.88
CA LEU A 261 -8.49 17.92 -11.29
C LEU A 261 -7.44 17.85 -12.40
N GLN A 262 -6.95 19.00 -12.79
CA GLN A 262 -6.01 19.17 -13.89
C GLN A 262 -4.57 19.29 -13.39
N ALA A 263 -3.64 18.70 -14.14
CA ALA A 263 -2.21 18.93 -13.99
C ALA A 263 -1.55 18.86 -15.37
N GLU A 264 -0.44 19.56 -15.55
CA GLU A 264 0.36 19.44 -16.77
C GLU A 264 0.87 18.00 -16.93
N ARG A 265 0.89 17.53 -18.18
CA ARG A 265 1.49 16.24 -18.52
C ARG A 265 3.01 16.37 -18.41
N ILE A 266 3.60 15.51 -17.58
CA ILE A 266 5.05 15.40 -17.47
C ILE A 266 5.52 14.31 -18.44
N GLU A 267 6.34 14.71 -19.41
CA GLU A 267 6.96 13.80 -20.37
C GLU A 267 8.07 12.97 -19.69
N THR A 268 7.72 11.77 -19.25
CA THR A 268 8.68 10.82 -18.68
C THR A 268 8.24 9.37 -18.89
N ARG A 269 9.22 8.49 -19.12
CA ARG A 269 9.01 7.03 -19.15
C ARG A 269 8.83 6.43 -17.75
N ASN A 270 9.23 7.16 -16.70
CA ASN A 270 9.31 6.68 -15.33
C ASN A 270 7.98 6.90 -14.59
N THR A 271 7.00 6.12 -14.98
CA THR A 271 5.63 6.20 -14.44
C THR A 271 5.21 4.88 -13.78
N HIS A 272 6.16 4.01 -13.44
CA HIS A 272 5.88 2.78 -12.67
C HIS A 272 5.43 3.14 -11.25
N GLY A 273 4.36 2.49 -10.80
CA GLY A 273 3.75 2.72 -9.49
C GLY A 273 2.92 3.99 -9.32
N SER A 274 2.71 4.81 -10.37
CA SER A 274 1.98 6.08 -10.22
C SER A 274 0.57 5.92 -9.66
N GLY A 275 -0.16 4.88 -10.11
CA GLY A 275 -1.49 4.54 -9.58
C GLY A 275 -1.46 4.16 -8.09
N CYS A 276 -0.49 3.32 -7.70
CA CYS A 276 -0.33 2.90 -6.30
C CYS A 276 0.02 4.08 -5.40
N VAL A 277 0.95 4.94 -5.83
CA VAL A 277 1.33 6.14 -5.07
C VAL A 277 0.15 7.11 -4.93
N PHE A 278 -0.64 7.32 -5.98
CA PHE A 278 -1.82 8.17 -5.93
C PHE A 278 -2.87 7.65 -4.94
N SER A 279 -3.24 6.37 -5.05
CA SER A 279 -4.25 5.77 -4.16
C SER A 279 -3.75 5.65 -2.71
N ALA A 280 -2.46 5.40 -2.50
CA ALA A 280 -1.84 5.45 -1.17
C ALA A 280 -1.82 6.86 -0.58
N ALA A 281 -1.54 7.90 -1.40
CA ALA A 281 -1.59 9.28 -0.93
C ALA A 281 -3.00 9.67 -0.47
N ILE A 282 -4.04 9.28 -1.21
CA ILE A 282 -5.43 9.47 -0.79
C ILE A 282 -5.69 8.79 0.56
N ALA A 283 -5.28 7.52 0.70
CA ALA A 283 -5.49 6.78 1.95
C ALA A 283 -4.74 7.44 3.13
N ALA A 284 -3.53 7.96 2.91
CA ALA A 284 -2.78 8.69 3.93
C ALA A 284 -3.52 9.94 4.40
N TRP A 285 -4.05 10.75 3.47
CA TRP A 285 -4.82 11.94 3.81
C TRP A 285 -6.14 11.61 4.52
N LEU A 286 -6.83 10.56 4.10
CA LEU A 286 -8.02 10.08 4.81
C LEU A 286 -7.68 9.57 6.23
N ALA A 287 -6.54 8.91 6.44
CA ALA A 287 -6.09 8.51 7.79
C ALA A 287 -5.83 9.73 8.69
N ARG A 288 -5.37 10.83 8.09
CA ARG A 288 -5.16 12.12 8.77
C ARG A 288 -6.46 12.90 9.01
N GLY A 289 -7.61 12.37 8.58
CA GLY A 289 -8.92 12.99 8.78
C GLY A 289 -9.31 14.04 7.74
N ALA A 290 -8.64 14.07 6.58
CA ALA A 290 -9.05 14.94 5.48
C ALA A 290 -10.39 14.50 4.89
N GLU A 291 -11.16 15.47 4.40
CA GLU A 291 -12.37 15.20 3.62
C GLU A 291 -12.02 14.58 2.26
N PRO A 292 -12.91 13.77 1.64
CA PRO A 292 -12.61 13.02 0.43
C PRO A 292 -12.04 13.84 -0.73
N LEU A 293 -12.66 14.98 -1.06
CA LEU A 293 -12.20 15.82 -2.17
C LEU A 293 -10.81 16.43 -1.89
N ASP A 294 -10.56 16.87 -0.66
CA ASP A 294 -9.28 17.46 -0.29
C ASP A 294 -8.18 16.40 -0.27
N ALA A 295 -8.46 15.18 0.20
CA ALA A 295 -7.54 14.05 0.11
C ALA A 295 -7.14 13.75 -1.35
N VAL A 296 -8.08 13.86 -2.30
CA VAL A 296 -7.81 13.64 -3.72
C VAL A 296 -7.00 14.80 -4.32
N ARG A 297 -7.30 16.05 -3.97
CA ARG A 297 -6.53 17.24 -4.40
C ARG A 297 -5.07 17.14 -3.96
N GLU A 298 -4.85 16.85 -2.68
CA GLU A 298 -3.51 16.69 -2.12
C GLU A 298 -2.78 15.51 -2.75
N ALA A 299 -3.47 14.38 -2.96
CA ALA A 299 -2.90 13.23 -3.66
C ALA A 299 -2.51 13.55 -5.11
N LYS A 300 -3.31 14.34 -5.83
CA LYS A 300 -3.03 14.80 -7.20
C LYS A 300 -1.78 15.67 -7.25
N SER A 301 -1.65 16.61 -6.31
CA SER A 301 -0.43 17.43 -6.16
C SER A 301 0.79 16.55 -5.87
N PHE A 302 0.66 15.64 -4.90
CA PHE A 302 1.74 14.75 -4.49
C PHE A 302 2.23 13.83 -5.61
N ILE A 303 1.32 13.18 -6.34
CA ILE A 303 1.72 12.29 -7.45
C ILE A 303 2.38 13.06 -8.59
N THR A 304 1.94 14.30 -8.85
CA THR A 304 2.54 15.15 -9.87
C THR A 304 4.01 15.44 -9.53
N GLN A 305 4.30 15.77 -8.27
CA GLN A 305 5.67 15.95 -7.79
C GLN A 305 6.49 14.65 -7.81
N ALA A 306 5.88 13.51 -7.44
CA ALA A 306 6.56 12.21 -7.48
C ALA A 306 6.91 11.77 -8.91
N ILE A 307 6.10 12.14 -9.92
CA ILE A 307 6.39 11.91 -11.33
C ILE A 307 7.50 12.87 -11.80
N ALA A 308 7.40 14.16 -11.46
CA ALA A 308 8.41 15.16 -11.83
C ALA A 308 9.81 14.80 -11.31
N ASN A 309 9.87 14.20 -10.11
CA ASN A 309 11.10 13.76 -9.45
C ASN A 309 11.33 12.25 -9.57
N SER A 310 10.77 11.61 -10.61
CA SER A 310 10.91 10.18 -10.86
C SER A 310 12.36 9.69 -10.91
N LEU A 311 12.57 8.40 -10.66
CA LEU A 311 13.91 7.82 -10.55
C LEU A 311 14.34 7.14 -11.86
N GLU A 312 15.53 7.46 -12.34
CA GLU A 312 16.18 6.78 -13.46
C GLU A 312 16.79 5.44 -13.01
N LEU A 313 15.93 4.45 -12.78
CA LEU A 313 16.31 3.10 -12.34
C LEU A 313 15.86 2.03 -13.33
N GLY A 314 16.75 1.05 -13.57
CA GLY A 314 16.49 -0.10 -14.42
C GLY A 314 16.42 0.22 -15.92
N HIS A 315 15.94 -0.73 -16.72
CA HIS A 315 16.01 -0.67 -18.20
C HIS A 315 14.66 -0.48 -18.90
N GLY A 316 13.54 -0.55 -18.17
CA GLY A 316 12.19 -0.34 -18.71
C GLY A 316 11.54 0.92 -18.16
N HIS A 317 10.34 0.79 -17.57
CA HIS A 317 9.65 1.89 -16.93
C HIS A 317 10.14 2.10 -15.50
N GLY A 318 10.88 3.19 -15.25
CA GLY A 318 11.35 3.55 -13.92
C GLY A 318 10.21 3.94 -12.97
N PRO A 319 10.44 3.86 -11.64
CA PRO A 319 9.45 4.22 -10.65
C PRO A 319 9.30 5.73 -10.48
N VAL A 320 8.10 6.17 -10.13
CA VAL A 320 7.90 7.50 -9.53
C VAL A 320 8.59 7.55 -8.16
N ASN A 321 8.87 8.75 -7.66
CA ASN A 321 9.57 8.93 -6.40
C ASN A 321 8.65 9.48 -5.30
N PRO A 322 7.96 8.64 -4.50
CA PRO A 322 7.16 9.14 -3.37
C PRO A 322 8.00 9.76 -2.25
N MET A 323 9.33 9.60 -2.26
CA MET A 323 10.23 10.18 -1.26
C MET A 323 10.96 11.42 -1.78
N PHE A 324 10.40 12.11 -2.79
CA PHE A 324 11.04 13.25 -3.46
C PHE A 324 11.50 14.36 -2.50
N ALA A 325 10.80 14.54 -1.38
CA ALA A 325 11.12 15.54 -0.36
C ALA A 325 12.24 15.13 0.62
N LEU A 326 12.72 13.87 0.59
CA LEU A 326 13.80 13.40 1.48
C LEU A 326 15.21 13.65 0.93
N GLY A 327 15.34 14.40 -0.18
CA GLY A 327 16.61 14.67 -0.84
C GLY A 327 17.38 15.89 -0.34
N ASP A 328 16.72 16.82 0.37
CA ASP A 328 17.35 18.04 0.89
C ASP A 328 18.02 17.80 2.25
N GLY A 329 18.90 16.80 2.30
CA GLY A 329 19.84 16.63 3.42
C GLY A 329 20.86 17.77 3.42
N GLY A 330 20.44 18.94 3.92
CA GLY A 330 21.32 19.98 4.46
C GLY A 330 21.79 19.66 5.87
#